data_AF-A0A814G3N6-F1
#
_entry.id   AF-A0A814G3N6-F1
#
_cell.length_a   1.000
_cell.length_b   1.000
_cell.length_c   1.000
_cell.angle_alpha   90.00
_cell.angle_beta   90.00
_cell.angle_gamma   90.00
#
_symmetry.space_group_name_H-M   'P 1'
#
loop_
_entity.id
_entity.type
_entity.pdbx_description
1 polymer ?
#
loop_
_entity_poly.entity_id
_entity_poly.type
_entity_poly.pdbx_seq_one_letter_code
_entity_poly.pdbx_strand_id
1 'polypeptide(L)'
;MDKHIMASLKRTKNNCSVCIKLAGVFLCHGCEKNFCQLHASEHREHLLKSMNVIYHNYDSVKQNIKGQTTEQYQHSLMVQVNQWEQESIEKIRQYAQETRQELTITVRHRSDNLKEKLEQLKQELDKARQTGGFYENDLKEWTEKLNEIRRTFAGQQTININEASHSTPFISRFSLNATSNSSFQNEYHSRTFQHQHQQQQQQQQLQQQLQQHYDYDQYKQINHSHFDDLLPAQIQTSYSSGQHKFQYVIERYEINSSILFGIISELTSSDEDPYRNSSFYGWGSNDLVYLGGKEKLNYNKYRSDYQTGGQYELTIDCDEKKITLKNEHTSQSYELTIDLHKCPFPWQQHVRLWLRSNSEEKSHY
;
A
#
# COMPACT_ATOMS: atom_id res chain seq x y z
N MET A 1 -61.63 44.21 69.15
CA MET A 1 -62.98 44.00 68.60
C MET A 1 -62.84 43.30 67.27
N ASP A 2 -62.94 41.98 67.32
CA ASP A 2 -62.88 41.07 66.19
C ASP A 2 -64.06 41.27 65.24
N LYS A 3 -63.78 41.32 63.94
CA LYS A 3 -64.73 40.93 62.89
C LYS A 3 -64.00 40.14 61.81
N HIS A 4 -64.08 38.81 61.96
CA HIS A 4 -63.93 37.84 60.90
C HIS A 4 -64.78 38.23 59.68
N ILE A 5 -64.14 38.41 58.52
CA ILE A 5 -64.80 38.29 57.22
C ILE A 5 -64.21 37.07 56.53
N MET A 6 -64.88 35.93 56.70
CA MET A 6 -64.73 34.76 55.84
C MET A 6 -65.29 35.11 54.47
N ALA A 7 -64.40 35.46 53.53
CA ALA A 7 -64.75 35.54 52.12
C ALA A 7 -65.04 34.13 51.59
N SER A 8 -66.32 33.88 51.33
CA SER A 8 -66.84 32.68 50.66
C SER A 8 -66.15 32.51 49.29
N LEU A 9 -65.33 31.47 49.14
CA LEU A 9 -64.83 31.00 47.85
C LEU A 9 -66.02 30.45 47.03
N LYS A 10 -66.68 31.32 46.25
CA LYS A 10 -67.57 30.88 45.16
C LYS A 10 -66.74 30.09 44.15
N ARG A 11 -66.75 28.76 44.25
CA ARG A 11 -66.23 27.86 43.19
C ARG A 11 -67.07 28.08 41.94
N THR A 12 -66.55 28.82 40.97
CA THR A 12 -67.10 28.90 39.61
C THR A 12 -67.03 27.51 38.99
N LYS A 13 -68.16 26.80 39.00
CA LYS A 13 -68.32 25.54 38.26
C LYS A 13 -68.53 25.90 36.79
N ASN A 14 -67.52 25.67 35.95
CA ASN A 14 -67.67 25.77 34.49
C ASN A 14 -68.03 24.39 33.92
N ASN A 15 -68.55 24.37 32.69
CA ASN A 15 -68.93 23.13 32.00
C ASN A 15 -67.70 22.40 31.45
N CYS A 16 -67.71 21.07 31.54
CA CYS A 16 -66.72 20.25 30.85
C CYS A 16 -66.93 20.32 29.32
N SER A 17 -65.86 20.53 28.56
CA SER A 17 -65.90 20.63 27.09
C SER A 17 -66.22 19.31 26.38
N VAL A 18 -66.21 18.18 27.09
CA VAL A 18 -66.48 16.83 26.53
C VAL A 18 -67.90 16.37 26.87
N CYS A 19 -68.31 16.46 28.14
CA CYS A 19 -69.64 15.96 28.58
C CYS A 19 -70.62 17.04 29.03
N ILE A 20 -70.24 18.32 29.02
CA ILE A 20 -71.08 19.51 29.29
C ILE A 20 -71.62 19.59 30.74
N LYS A 21 -71.33 18.60 31.60
CA LYS A 21 -71.76 18.58 33.01
C LYS A 21 -71.05 19.67 33.85
N LEU A 22 -71.81 20.28 34.76
CA LEU A 22 -71.31 21.20 35.80
C LEU A 22 -70.57 20.42 36.89
N ALA A 23 -69.24 20.45 36.86
CA ALA A 23 -68.37 19.77 37.82
C ALA A 23 -67.22 20.70 38.28
N GLY A 24 -66.43 20.27 39.27
CA GLY A 24 -65.12 20.90 39.50
C GLY A 24 -64.28 20.74 38.24
N VAL A 25 -63.85 21.86 37.66
CA VAL A 25 -63.26 21.93 36.32
C VAL A 25 -61.77 22.17 36.39
N PHE A 26 -61.01 21.36 35.66
CA PHE A 26 -59.59 21.52 35.38
C PHE A 26 -59.43 22.23 34.05
N LEU A 27 -58.71 23.36 34.02
CA LEU A 27 -58.37 24.08 32.80
C LEU A 27 -57.03 23.56 32.26
N CYS A 28 -57.03 23.07 31.02
CA CYS A 28 -55.78 22.79 30.31
C CYS A 28 -55.33 24.05 29.57
N HIS A 29 -54.25 24.69 30.00
CA HIS A 29 -53.71 25.89 29.35
C HIS A 29 -53.22 25.64 27.92
N GLY A 30 -52.82 24.40 27.59
CA GLY A 30 -52.31 24.06 26.27
C GLY A 30 -53.39 23.97 25.18
N CYS A 31 -54.62 23.61 25.52
CA CYS A 31 -55.74 23.57 24.58
C CYS A 31 -56.90 24.50 24.95
N GLU A 32 -56.73 25.30 26.00
CA GLU A 32 -57.67 26.29 26.55
C GLU A 32 -59.08 25.74 26.83
N LYS A 33 -59.19 24.45 27.16
CA LYS A 33 -60.47 23.76 27.43
C LYS A 33 -60.61 23.37 28.90
N ASN A 34 -61.85 23.42 29.39
CA ASN A 34 -62.22 23.01 30.74
C ASN A 34 -62.69 21.55 30.76
N PHE A 35 -62.18 20.72 31.66
CA PHE A 35 -62.53 19.30 31.76
C PHE A 35 -63.02 18.95 33.17
N CYS A 36 -63.98 18.03 33.31
CA CYS A 36 -64.21 17.39 34.60
C CYS A 36 -63.05 16.43 34.91
N GLN A 37 -62.93 15.98 36.16
CA GLN A 37 -61.83 15.12 36.60
C GLN A 37 -61.60 13.89 35.71
N LEU A 38 -62.68 13.22 35.27
CA LEU A 38 -62.58 12.05 34.39
C LEU A 38 -61.97 12.42 33.02
N HIS A 39 -62.57 13.39 32.32
CA HIS A 39 -62.09 13.80 30.98
C HIS A 39 -60.73 14.53 31.03
N ALA A 40 -60.34 15.08 32.18
CA ALA A 40 -59.00 15.63 32.40
C ALA A 40 -57.95 14.50 32.42
N SER A 41 -58.25 13.39 33.10
CA SER A 41 -57.40 12.20 33.10
C SER A 41 -57.31 11.57 31.70
N GLU A 42 -58.45 11.42 31.01
CA GLU A 42 -58.47 10.89 29.63
C GLU A 42 -57.70 11.81 28.66
N HIS A 43 -57.83 13.13 28.79
CA HIS A 43 -57.05 14.09 28.00
C HIS A 43 -55.54 13.93 28.26
N ARG A 44 -55.15 13.75 29.53
CA ARG A 44 -53.75 13.51 29.92
C ARG A 44 -53.23 12.20 29.33
N GLU A 45 -54.02 11.14 29.35
CA GLU A 45 -53.69 9.85 28.72
C GLU A 45 -53.52 9.98 27.20
N HIS A 46 -54.39 10.76 26.53
CA HIS A 46 -54.24 11.03 25.10
C HIS A 46 -52.92 11.75 24.79
N LEU A 47 -52.55 12.76 25.59
CA LEU A 47 -51.27 13.46 25.43
C LEU A 47 -50.06 12.53 25.65
N LEU A 48 -50.15 11.61 26.61
CA LEU A 48 -49.12 10.59 26.83
C LEU A 48 -48.99 9.65 25.62
N LYS A 49 -50.11 9.23 25.03
CA LYS A 49 -50.11 8.45 23.78
C LYS A 49 -49.47 9.21 22.63
N SER A 50 -49.81 10.49 22.43
CA SER A 50 -49.19 11.33 21.40
C SER A 50 -47.69 11.50 21.62
N MET A 51 -47.24 11.68 22.87
CA MET A 51 -45.82 11.77 23.19
C MET A 51 -45.08 10.46 22.86
N ASN A 52 -45.68 9.30 23.14
CA ASN A 52 -45.09 8.01 22.80
C ASN A 52 -44.93 7.83 21.27
N VAL A 53 -45.87 8.35 20.46
CA VAL A 53 -45.73 8.38 18.99
C VAL A 53 -44.54 9.25 18.58
N ILE A 54 -44.34 10.40 19.22
CA ILE A 54 -43.18 11.27 18.96
C ILE A 54 -41.87 10.55 19.32
N TYR A 55 -41.80 9.88 20.47
CA TYR A 55 -40.62 9.08 20.84
C TYR A 55 -40.34 7.96 19.83
N HIS A 56 -41.38 7.25 19.39
CA HIS A 56 -41.23 6.21 18.38
C HIS A 56 -40.72 6.77 17.04
N ASN A 57 -41.24 7.92 16.61
CA ASN A 57 -40.77 8.59 15.40
C ASN A 57 -39.32 9.08 15.56
N TYR A 58 -38.96 9.62 16.73
CA TYR A 58 -37.59 10.02 17.03
C TYR A 58 -36.64 8.81 16.94
N ASP A 59 -36.99 7.69 17.56
CA ASP A 59 -36.18 6.48 17.53
C ASP A 59 -36.08 5.92 16.10
N SER A 60 -37.17 5.92 15.34
CA SER A 60 -37.18 5.52 13.92
C SER A 60 -36.25 6.39 13.08
N VAL A 61 -36.34 7.72 13.19
CA VAL A 61 -35.45 8.66 12.48
C VAL A 61 -33.99 8.45 12.92
N LYS A 62 -33.73 8.29 14.22
CA LYS A 62 -32.40 8.03 14.75
C LYS A 62 -31.81 6.72 14.23
N GLN A 63 -32.62 5.67 14.14
CA GLN A 63 -32.19 4.39 13.58
C GLN A 63 -31.96 4.47 12.07
N ASN A 64 -32.80 5.19 11.33
CA ASN A 64 -32.61 5.40 9.88
C ASN A 64 -31.33 6.20 9.58
N ILE A 65 -31.04 7.25 10.36
CA ILE A 65 -29.79 8.01 10.25
C ILE A 65 -28.60 7.12 10.58
N LYS A 66 -28.68 6.33 11.67
CA LYS A 66 -27.62 5.37 12.02
C LYS A 66 -27.39 4.36 10.91
N GLY A 67 -28.46 3.74 10.39
CA GLY A 67 -28.42 2.78 9.29
C GLY A 67 -27.71 3.33 8.05
N GLN A 68 -28.06 4.55 7.63
CA GLN A 68 -27.41 5.24 6.50
C GLN A 68 -25.91 5.51 6.74
N THR A 69 -25.49 5.74 7.98
CA THR A 69 -24.07 5.90 8.32
C THR A 69 -23.31 4.58 8.47
N THR A 70 -23.97 3.48 8.87
CA THR A 70 -23.31 2.16 9.01
C THR A 70 -23.13 1.44 7.68
N GLU A 71 -23.93 1.73 6.67
CA GLU A 71 -23.82 1.16 5.31
C GLU A 71 -22.96 2.03 4.37
N GLN A 72 -22.03 2.81 4.93
CA GLN A 72 -21.20 3.78 4.20
C GLN A 72 -20.43 3.14 3.02
N TYR A 73 -20.08 1.86 3.11
CA TYR A 73 -19.37 1.12 2.06
C TYR A 73 -20.28 0.52 0.97
N GLN A 74 -21.60 0.49 1.17
CA GLN A 74 -22.57 0.01 0.17
C GLN A 74 -23.27 1.14 -0.59
N HIS A 75 -22.97 2.40 -0.25
CA HIS A 75 -23.53 3.53 -0.98
C HIS A 75 -23.12 3.44 -2.46
N SER A 76 -24.10 3.53 -3.38
CA SER A 76 -23.87 3.36 -4.82
C SER A 76 -22.77 4.28 -5.37
N LEU A 77 -22.62 5.49 -4.81
CA LEU A 77 -21.53 6.39 -5.18
C LEU A 77 -20.15 5.91 -4.72
N MET A 78 -20.05 5.24 -3.56
CA MET A 78 -18.78 4.64 -3.11
C MET A 78 -18.37 3.48 -4.02
N VAL A 79 -19.33 2.67 -4.47
CA VAL A 79 -19.07 1.64 -5.49
C VAL A 79 -18.55 2.26 -6.79
N GLN A 80 -19.13 3.38 -7.23
CA GLN A 80 -18.65 4.09 -8.43
C GLN A 80 -17.25 4.69 -8.25
N VAL A 81 -16.92 5.21 -7.07
CA VAL A 81 -15.57 5.70 -6.76
C VAL A 81 -14.56 4.55 -6.78
N ASN A 82 -14.89 3.42 -6.14
CA ASN A 82 -14.04 2.23 -6.13
C ASN A 82 -13.84 1.68 -7.55
N GLN A 83 -14.90 1.67 -8.37
CA GLN A 83 -14.83 1.24 -9.76
C GLN A 83 -13.92 2.15 -10.59
N TRP A 84 -14.09 3.48 -10.47
CA TRP A 84 -13.24 4.45 -11.15
C TRP A 84 -11.77 4.34 -10.72
N GLU A 85 -11.51 4.11 -9.43
CA GLU A 85 -10.17 3.89 -8.89
C GLU A 85 -9.53 2.65 -9.53
N GLN A 86 -10.24 1.52 -9.53
CA GLN A 86 -9.76 0.26 -10.10
C GLN A 86 -9.46 0.39 -11.60
N GLU A 87 -10.38 0.98 -12.37
CA GLU A 87 -10.20 1.19 -13.81
C GLU A 87 -9.03 2.13 -14.12
N SER A 88 -8.81 3.15 -13.28
CA SER A 88 -7.72 4.10 -13.45
C SER A 88 -6.36 3.45 -13.17
N ILE A 89 -6.26 2.66 -12.09
CA ILE A 89 -5.05 1.89 -11.76
C ILE A 89 -4.73 0.90 -12.88
N GLU A 90 -5.75 0.21 -13.41
CA GLU A 90 -5.54 -0.78 -14.46
C GLU A 90 -5.04 -0.13 -15.76
N LYS A 91 -5.60 1.03 -16.14
CA LYS A 91 -5.10 1.80 -17.30
C LYS A 91 -3.64 2.21 -17.14
N ILE A 92 -3.24 2.67 -15.94
CA ILE A 92 -1.83 3.00 -15.65
C ILE A 92 -0.95 1.76 -15.83
N ARG A 93 -1.36 0.63 -15.22
CA ARG A 93 -0.61 -0.62 -15.26
C ARG A 93 -0.45 -1.13 -16.69
N GLN A 94 -1.52 -1.12 -17.46
CA GLN A 94 -1.51 -1.54 -18.86
C GLN A 94 -0.54 -0.68 -19.68
N TYR A 95 -0.66 0.65 -19.60
CA TYR A 95 0.20 1.55 -20.37
C TYR A 95 1.68 1.43 -19.97
N ALA A 96 1.96 1.29 -18.66
CA ALA A 96 3.31 1.03 -18.17
C ALA A 96 3.86 -0.31 -18.67
N GLN A 97 3.04 -1.35 -18.71
CA GLN A 97 3.44 -2.66 -19.22
C GLN A 97 3.73 -2.64 -20.72
N GLU A 98 2.87 -2.00 -21.52
CA GLU A 98 3.08 -1.82 -22.95
C GLU A 98 4.41 -1.07 -23.22
N THR A 99 4.65 0.03 -22.50
CA THR A 99 5.89 0.80 -22.61
C THR A 99 7.13 -0.02 -22.23
N ARG A 100 7.05 -0.83 -21.15
CA ARG A 100 8.15 -1.73 -20.74
C ARG A 100 8.43 -2.80 -21.80
N GLN A 101 7.39 -3.35 -22.42
CA GLN A 101 7.52 -4.33 -23.50
C GLN A 101 8.18 -3.72 -24.73
N GLU A 102 7.75 -2.53 -25.15
CA GLU A 102 8.34 -1.80 -26.27
C GLU A 102 9.84 -1.50 -26.03
N LEU A 103 10.18 -1.05 -24.82
CA LEU A 103 11.56 -0.82 -24.41
C LEU A 103 12.39 -2.11 -24.49
N THR A 104 11.86 -3.21 -23.95
CA THR A 104 12.53 -4.51 -23.95
C THR A 104 12.81 -5.00 -25.38
N ILE A 105 11.82 -4.89 -26.27
CA ILE A 105 11.94 -5.23 -27.69
C ILE A 105 13.01 -4.36 -28.36
N THR A 106 12.99 -3.05 -28.10
CA THR A 106 13.94 -2.10 -28.68
C THR A 106 15.38 -2.39 -28.25
N VAL A 107 15.60 -2.61 -26.95
CA VAL A 107 16.92 -2.95 -26.40
C VAL A 107 17.41 -4.28 -26.96
N ARG A 108 16.54 -5.30 -26.99
CA ARG A 108 16.88 -6.62 -27.53
C ARG A 108 17.27 -6.55 -29.01
N HIS A 109 16.45 -5.89 -29.84
CA HIS A 109 16.72 -5.74 -31.26
C HIS A 109 18.06 -5.03 -31.52
N ARG A 110 18.37 -3.99 -30.74
CA ARG A 110 19.66 -3.28 -30.82
C ARG A 110 20.84 -4.17 -30.45
N SER A 111 20.71 -4.97 -29.39
CA SER A 111 21.72 -5.94 -28.97
C SER A 111 21.93 -7.03 -30.02
N ASP A 112 20.85 -7.59 -30.57
CA ASP A 112 20.93 -8.70 -31.53
C ASP A 112 21.57 -8.25 -32.86
N ASN A 113 21.29 -7.01 -33.31
CA ASN A 113 21.98 -6.42 -34.48
C ASN A 113 23.50 -6.30 -34.26
N LEU A 114 23.93 -5.88 -33.07
CA LEU A 114 25.37 -5.79 -32.76
C LEU A 114 26.04 -7.16 -32.72
N LYS A 115 25.37 -8.17 -32.16
CA LYS A 115 25.87 -9.56 -32.17
C LYS A 115 26.03 -10.08 -33.58
N GLU A 116 25.06 -9.82 -34.46
CA GLU A 116 25.13 -10.24 -35.86
C GLU A 116 26.32 -9.59 -36.58
N LYS A 117 26.52 -8.27 -36.43
CA LYS A 117 27.69 -7.57 -36.99
C LYS A 117 29.03 -8.11 -36.47
N LEU A 118 29.10 -8.46 -35.18
CA LEU A 118 30.30 -9.08 -34.60
C LEU A 118 30.56 -10.47 -35.17
N GLU A 119 29.53 -11.29 -35.33
CA GLU A 119 29.69 -12.64 -35.87
C GLU A 119 30.09 -12.60 -37.35
N GLN A 120 29.54 -11.66 -38.13
CA GLN A 120 29.97 -11.41 -39.51
C GLN A 120 31.46 -11.02 -39.58
N LEU A 121 31.89 -10.08 -38.74
CA LEU A 121 33.31 -9.68 -38.68
C LEU A 121 34.21 -10.86 -38.29
N LYS A 122 33.79 -11.68 -37.34
CA LYS A 122 34.52 -12.88 -36.92
C LYS A 122 34.66 -13.89 -38.06
N GLN A 123 33.59 -14.13 -38.82
CA GLN A 123 33.63 -15.01 -40.00
C GLN A 123 34.60 -14.50 -41.07
N GLU A 124 34.62 -13.19 -41.34
CA GLU A 124 35.60 -12.57 -42.24
C GLU A 124 37.04 -12.80 -41.75
N LEU A 125 37.30 -12.56 -40.47
CA LEU A 125 38.61 -12.75 -39.84
C LEU A 125 39.07 -14.21 -39.85
N ASP A 126 38.20 -15.15 -39.49
CA ASP A 126 38.52 -16.58 -39.47
C ASP A 126 38.82 -17.09 -40.88
N LYS A 127 38.06 -16.66 -41.90
CA LYS A 127 38.29 -17.02 -43.29
C LYS A 127 39.65 -16.52 -43.77
N ALA A 128 39.97 -15.24 -43.53
CA ALA A 128 41.25 -14.66 -43.92
C ALA A 128 42.44 -15.31 -43.21
N ARG A 129 42.28 -15.66 -41.94
CA ARG A 129 43.29 -16.38 -41.16
C ARG A 129 43.53 -17.79 -41.71
N GLN A 130 42.49 -18.50 -42.13
CA GLN A 130 42.58 -19.85 -42.69
C GLN A 130 43.19 -19.86 -44.09
N THR A 131 42.87 -18.86 -44.92
CA THR A 131 43.40 -18.77 -46.29
C THR A 131 44.79 -18.12 -46.34
N GLY A 132 45.22 -17.44 -45.27
CA GLY A 132 46.48 -16.70 -45.21
C GLY A 132 46.55 -15.50 -46.16
N GLY A 133 45.43 -15.13 -46.79
CA GLY A 133 45.34 -14.08 -47.78
C GLY A 133 44.72 -12.82 -47.20
N PHE A 134 45.52 -12.02 -46.50
CA PHE A 134 45.14 -10.68 -46.03
C PHE A 134 46.30 -9.71 -46.23
N TYR A 135 45.96 -8.46 -46.50
CA TYR A 135 46.89 -7.35 -46.68
C TYR A 135 46.64 -6.26 -45.63
N GLU A 136 47.52 -5.27 -45.58
CA GLU A 136 47.45 -4.15 -44.62
C GLU A 136 46.12 -3.38 -44.72
N ASN A 137 45.53 -3.31 -45.91
CA ASN A 137 44.23 -2.67 -46.12
C ASN A 137 43.08 -3.45 -45.48
N ASP A 138 43.11 -4.78 -45.51
CA ASP A 138 42.09 -5.63 -44.88
C ASP A 138 42.14 -5.49 -43.35
N LEU A 139 43.36 -5.47 -42.78
CA LEU A 139 43.57 -5.22 -41.35
C LEU A 139 43.04 -3.85 -40.93
N LYS A 140 43.25 -2.83 -41.76
CA LYS A 140 42.72 -1.49 -41.53
C LYS A 140 41.19 -1.48 -41.57
N GLU A 141 40.59 -2.12 -42.57
CA GLU A 141 39.13 -2.20 -42.71
C GLU A 141 38.47 -2.91 -41.52
N TRP A 142 38.99 -4.05 -41.07
CA TRP A 142 38.46 -4.75 -39.90
C TRP A 142 38.62 -3.95 -38.61
N THR A 143 39.71 -3.19 -38.48
CA THR A 143 39.92 -2.28 -37.36
C THR A 143 38.88 -1.16 -37.35
N GLU A 144 38.56 -0.59 -38.52
CA GLU A 144 37.51 0.43 -38.68
C GLU A 144 36.12 -0.13 -38.36
N LYS A 145 35.77 -1.31 -38.89
CA LYS A 145 34.52 -2.04 -38.59
C LYS A 145 34.36 -2.30 -37.08
N LEU A 146 35.42 -2.77 -36.42
CA LEU A 146 35.41 -3.02 -34.97
C LEU A 146 35.21 -1.73 -34.16
N ASN A 147 35.85 -0.64 -34.57
CA ASN A 147 35.69 0.67 -33.93
C ASN A 147 34.29 1.27 -34.14
N GLU A 148 33.66 1.03 -35.28
CA GLU A 148 32.26 1.40 -35.52
C GLU A 148 31.28 0.64 -34.60
N ILE A 149 31.47 -0.68 -34.45
CA ILE A 149 30.68 -1.50 -33.52
C ILE A 149 30.83 -0.98 -32.08
N ARG A 150 32.08 -0.68 -31.65
CA ARG A 150 32.35 -0.10 -30.32
C ARG A 150 31.64 1.24 -30.10
N ARG A 151 31.70 2.16 -31.08
CA ARG A 151 31.03 3.46 -31.00
C ARG A 151 29.50 3.31 -30.93
N THR A 152 28.95 2.40 -31.73
CA THR A 152 27.51 2.12 -31.74
C THR A 152 27.06 1.56 -30.39
N PHE A 153 27.82 0.64 -29.80
CA PHE A 153 27.53 0.10 -28.48
C PHE A 153 27.56 1.18 -27.38
N ALA A 154 28.60 2.03 -27.38
CA ALA A 154 28.71 3.14 -26.43
C ALA A 154 27.54 4.15 -26.56
N GLY A 155 27.10 4.44 -27.80
CA GLY A 155 25.99 5.36 -28.07
C GLY A 155 24.59 4.76 -27.82
N GLN A 156 24.45 3.44 -27.68
CA GLN A 156 23.15 2.80 -27.45
C GLN A 156 22.60 2.97 -26.02
N GLN A 157 23.40 3.48 -25.08
CA GLN A 157 22.98 3.73 -23.69
C GLN A 157 21.98 4.88 -23.54
N THR A 158 21.71 5.67 -24.58
CA THR A 158 20.76 6.79 -24.53
C THR A 158 19.43 6.41 -25.16
N ILE A 159 18.56 5.71 -24.43
CA ILE A 159 17.12 5.66 -24.74
C ILE A 159 16.45 6.66 -23.81
N ASN A 160 15.85 7.71 -24.38
CA ASN A 160 15.14 8.73 -23.62
C ASN A 160 13.65 8.45 -23.68
N ILE A 161 13.01 8.40 -22.52
CA ILE A 161 11.55 8.41 -22.39
C ILE A 161 11.14 9.88 -22.30
N ASN A 162 10.35 10.34 -23.26
CA ASN A 162 9.83 11.71 -23.27
C ASN A 162 8.35 11.68 -22.88
N GLU A 163 7.96 12.54 -21.95
CA GLU A 163 6.56 12.73 -21.58
C GLU A 163 5.87 13.61 -22.63
N ALA A 164 4.72 13.17 -23.16
CA ALA A 164 3.95 13.93 -24.12
C ALA A 164 3.36 15.18 -23.45
N SER A 165 3.96 16.34 -23.69
CA SER A 165 3.68 17.57 -22.92
C SER A 165 2.29 18.19 -23.14
N HIS A 166 1.46 17.63 -24.05
CA HIS A 166 0.25 18.32 -24.54
C HIS A 166 -0.98 17.43 -24.85
N SER A 167 -1.10 16.22 -24.32
CA SER A 167 -2.35 15.45 -24.50
C SER A 167 -3.34 15.70 -23.36
N THR A 168 -4.62 15.55 -23.69
CA THR A 168 -5.72 15.35 -22.73
C THR A 168 -5.27 14.46 -21.55
N PRO A 169 -5.73 14.74 -20.32
CA PRO A 169 -5.28 14.00 -19.15
C PRO A 169 -5.55 12.51 -19.34
N PHE A 170 -4.50 11.69 -19.18
CA PHE A 170 -4.56 10.23 -19.31
C PHE A 170 -5.63 9.61 -18.39
N ILE A 171 -5.88 10.24 -17.24
CA ILE A 171 -6.94 9.88 -16.29
C ILE A 171 -7.88 11.07 -16.11
N SER A 172 -9.18 10.82 -16.30
CA SER A 172 -10.23 11.83 -16.10
C SER A 172 -10.53 12.04 -14.62
N ARG A 173 -10.69 13.28 -14.18
CA ARG A 173 -11.01 13.64 -12.79
C ARG A 173 -12.48 13.35 -12.45
N PHE A 174 -12.71 12.63 -11.36
CA PHE A 174 -14.06 12.44 -10.80
C PHE A 174 -14.43 13.61 -9.86
N SER A 175 -15.62 14.19 -10.02
CA SER A 175 -16.09 15.31 -9.18
C SER A 175 -17.48 15.04 -8.62
N LEU A 176 -17.65 15.23 -7.31
CA LEU A 176 -18.95 15.13 -6.65
C LEU A 176 -19.69 16.46 -6.71
N ASN A 177 -20.87 16.47 -7.33
CA ASN A 177 -21.77 17.62 -7.34
C ASN A 177 -22.92 17.37 -6.35
N ALA A 178 -22.82 17.91 -5.14
CA ALA A 178 -23.88 17.84 -4.15
C ALA A 178 -24.84 19.04 -4.28
N THR A 179 -26.04 18.82 -4.78
CA THR A 179 -27.12 19.80 -4.74
C THR A 179 -27.77 19.78 -3.36
N SER A 180 -27.42 20.73 -2.49
CA SER A 180 -28.07 20.91 -1.18
C SER A 180 -29.03 22.10 -1.20
N ASN A 181 -30.19 21.95 -0.55
CA ASN A 181 -31.13 23.05 -0.29
C ASN A 181 -30.45 24.12 0.58
N SER A 182 -30.72 25.39 0.26
CA SER A 182 -29.98 26.61 0.60
C SER A 182 -29.75 26.94 2.08
N SER A 183 -30.26 26.15 3.03
CA SER A 183 -30.07 26.38 4.47
C SER A 183 -28.81 25.73 5.08
N PHE A 184 -28.11 24.85 4.35
CA PHE A 184 -26.90 24.16 4.84
C PHE A 184 -25.58 24.65 4.22
N GLN A 185 -25.63 25.66 3.34
CA GLN A 185 -24.50 26.02 2.49
C GLN A 185 -23.32 26.67 3.22
N ASN A 186 -23.54 27.45 4.29
CA ASN A 186 -22.47 28.25 4.91
C ASN A 186 -21.49 27.41 5.76
N GLU A 187 -21.97 26.34 6.41
CA GLU A 187 -21.11 25.48 7.23
C GLU A 187 -20.37 24.43 6.37
N TYR A 188 -21.03 23.96 5.30
CA TYR A 188 -20.42 23.01 4.37
C TYR A 188 -19.31 23.64 3.54
N HIS A 189 -19.49 24.86 3.02
CA HIS A 189 -18.48 25.56 2.22
C HIS A 189 -17.21 25.87 3.05
N SER A 190 -17.35 26.26 4.32
CA SER A 190 -16.18 26.52 5.17
C SER A 190 -15.36 25.25 5.43
N ARG A 191 -16.01 24.10 5.63
CA ARG A 191 -15.34 22.81 5.84
C ARG A 191 -14.73 22.22 4.57
N THR A 192 -15.39 22.34 3.41
CA THR A 192 -14.82 21.88 2.14
C THR A 192 -13.65 22.74 1.67
N PHE A 193 -13.69 24.07 1.85
CA PHE A 193 -12.56 24.94 1.54
C PHE A 193 -11.33 24.63 2.42
N GLN A 194 -11.52 24.44 3.73
CA GLN A 194 -10.43 24.01 4.62
C GLN A 194 -9.87 22.64 4.23
N HIS A 195 -10.74 21.67 3.90
CA HIS A 195 -10.30 20.34 3.52
C HIS A 195 -9.58 20.33 2.16
N GLN A 196 -10.04 21.09 1.18
CA GLN A 196 -9.38 21.23 -0.12
C GLN A 196 -8.01 21.91 0.00
N HIS A 197 -7.91 22.97 0.82
CA HIS A 197 -6.64 23.63 1.09
C HIS A 197 -5.65 22.68 1.80
N GLN A 198 -6.12 21.88 2.76
CA GLN A 198 -5.30 20.88 3.43
C GLN A 198 -4.89 19.75 2.49
N GLN A 199 -5.76 19.28 1.59
CA GLN A 199 -5.41 18.30 0.56
C GLN A 199 -4.41 18.86 -0.45
N GLN A 200 -4.52 20.12 -0.86
CA GLN A 200 -3.53 20.77 -1.72
C GLN A 200 -2.18 20.91 -1.03
N GLN A 201 -2.16 21.28 0.26
CA GLN A 201 -0.92 21.33 1.03
C GLN A 201 -0.31 19.94 1.19
N GLN A 202 -1.11 18.91 1.44
CA GLN A 202 -0.63 17.51 1.45
C GLN A 202 -0.12 17.08 0.09
N GLN A 203 -0.80 17.38 -1.02
CA GLN A 203 -0.30 17.06 -2.36
C GLN A 203 0.99 17.80 -2.68
N GLN A 204 1.12 19.07 -2.29
CA GLN A 204 2.36 19.83 -2.48
C GLN A 204 3.49 19.26 -1.61
N GLN A 205 3.21 18.86 -0.37
CA GLN A 205 4.18 18.16 0.48
C GLN A 205 4.54 16.79 -0.09
N LEU A 206 3.58 16.02 -0.60
CA LEU A 206 3.82 14.73 -1.23
C LEU A 206 4.62 14.89 -2.52
N GLN A 207 4.33 15.92 -3.34
CA GLN A 207 5.11 16.22 -4.54
C GLN A 207 6.52 16.70 -4.19
N GLN A 208 6.70 17.48 -3.12
CA GLN A 208 8.03 17.85 -2.62
C GLN A 208 8.78 16.65 -2.06
N GLN A 209 8.10 15.73 -1.38
CA GLN A 209 8.67 14.46 -0.93
C GLN A 209 9.02 13.58 -2.13
N LEU A 210 8.15 13.44 -3.13
CA LEU A 210 8.40 12.68 -4.37
C LEU A 210 9.47 13.33 -5.25
N GLN A 211 9.65 14.64 -5.23
CA GLN A 211 10.79 15.32 -5.87
C GLN A 211 12.10 15.12 -5.11
N GLN A 212 12.04 14.88 -3.80
CA GLN A 212 13.18 14.43 -2.99
C GLN A 212 13.37 12.89 -3.00
N HIS A 213 12.35 12.15 -3.44
CA HIS A 213 12.28 10.69 -3.60
C HIS A 213 11.87 10.32 -5.04
N TYR A 214 12.61 10.80 -6.04
CA TYR A 214 12.61 10.16 -7.37
C TYR A 214 13.43 8.87 -7.31
N ASP A 215 12.98 7.94 -6.47
CA ASP A 215 13.12 6.49 -6.66
C ASP A 215 12.25 5.81 -5.61
N TYR A 216 11.00 5.45 -5.94
CA TYR A 216 10.36 4.19 -5.53
C TYR A 216 8.91 4.09 -6.03
N ASP A 217 8.71 3.22 -7.02
CA ASP A 217 7.55 2.32 -7.05
C ASP A 217 8.10 0.90 -6.84
N GLN A 218 7.34 0.11 -6.07
CA GLN A 218 7.68 -1.24 -5.62
C GLN A 218 7.91 -2.23 -6.77
N TYR A 219 9.12 -2.28 -7.33
CA TYR A 219 9.77 -3.46 -7.88
C TYR A 219 11.28 -3.17 -7.86
N LYS A 220 11.96 -3.51 -6.76
CA LYS A 220 13.43 -3.40 -6.72
C LYS A 220 14.01 -4.63 -7.43
N GLN A 221 14.34 -4.47 -8.70
CA GLN A 221 15.12 -5.44 -9.46
C GLN A 221 16.57 -5.34 -8.99
N ILE A 222 17.03 -6.27 -8.15
CA ILE A 222 18.43 -6.33 -7.72
C ILE A 222 19.21 -7.10 -8.79
N ASN A 223 19.74 -6.37 -9.77
CA ASN A 223 20.63 -6.93 -10.79
C ASN A 223 22.07 -6.98 -10.25
N HIS A 224 22.53 -8.16 -9.82
CA HIS A 224 23.95 -8.37 -9.53
C HIS A 224 24.64 -8.96 -10.77
N SER A 225 25.23 -8.09 -11.58
CA SER A 225 26.20 -8.48 -12.60
C SER A 225 27.61 -8.18 -12.09
N HIS A 226 28.33 -9.25 -11.74
CA HIS A 226 29.76 -9.27 -11.46
C HIS A 226 30.21 -8.90 -10.04
N PHE A 227 31.26 -9.60 -9.62
CA PHE A 227 31.98 -9.49 -8.36
C PHE A 227 32.52 -8.06 -8.17
N ASP A 228 32.53 -7.60 -6.92
CA ASP A 228 33.03 -6.30 -6.45
C ASP A 228 32.20 -5.08 -6.86
N ASP A 229 31.08 -4.86 -6.17
CA ASP A 229 30.67 -3.52 -5.79
C ASP A 229 29.95 -3.57 -4.43
N LEU A 230 30.58 -2.92 -3.46
CA LEU A 230 30.01 -2.63 -2.15
C LEU A 230 28.74 -1.79 -2.32
N LEU A 231 27.63 -2.33 -1.81
CA LEU A 231 26.38 -1.63 -1.41
C LEU A 231 25.79 -0.63 -2.42
N PRO A 232 24.78 -0.99 -3.23
CA PRO A 232 23.89 0.00 -3.82
C PRO A 232 22.90 0.47 -2.75
N ALA A 233 23.16 1.64 -2.18
CA ALA A 233 22.24 2.49 -1.40
C ALA A 233 21.21 1.70 -0.56
N GLN A 234 21.58 1.38 0.70
CA GLN A 234 20.64 1.04 1.75
C GLN A 234 19.64 2.20 1.91
N ILE A 235 18.48 2.10 1.27
CA ILE A 235 17.30 2.85 1.73
C ILE A 235 16.92 2.18 3.04
N GLN A 236 17.34 2.84 4.11
CA GLN A 236 17.35 2.36 5.48
C GLN A 236 15.95 2.48 6.08
N THR A 237 14.99 1.71 5.54
CA THR A 237 13.67 1.57 6.19
C THR A 237 13.83 0.59 7.34
N SER A 238 13.78 1.11 8.57
CA SER A 238 13.86 0.32 9.78
C SER A 238 12.49 0.14 10.42
N TYR A 239 12.25 -1.03 11.00
CA TYR A 239 10.95 -1.51 11.46
C TYR A 239 11.01 -1.77 12.98
N SER A 240 10.17 -1.09 13.75
CA SER A 240 10.10 -1.26 15.22
C SER A 240 8.76 -1.80 15.73
N SER A 241 7.74 -1.82 14.89
CA SER A 241 6.36 -2.16 15.26
C SER A 241 5.56 -2.57 14.03
N GLY A 242 4.47 -3.31 14.24
CA GLY A 242 3.58 -3.75 13.19
C GLY A 242 4.13 -4.91 12.36
N GLN A 243 3.35 -5.29 11.36
CA GLN A 243 3.66 -6.35 10.42
C GLN A 243 3.95 -5.79 9.03
N HIS A 244 5.07 -6.21 8.45
CA HIS A 244 5.57 -5.73 7.15
C HIS A 244 5.76 -6.91 6.21
N LYS A 245 5.26 -6.81 4.99
CA LYS A 245 5.31 -7.90 4.00
C LYS A 245 6.06 -7.47 2.75
N PHE A 246 6.92 -8.36 2.28
CA PHE A 246 7.78 -8.14 1.12
C PHE A 246 7.66 -9.33 0.18
N GLN A 247 7.39 -9.05 -1.09
CA GLN A 247 7.29 -10.08 -2.13
C GLN A 247 8.52 -10.00 -3.03
N TYR A 248 9.13 -11.16 -3.27
CA TYR A 248 10.33 -11.32 -4.07
C TYR A 248 10.08 -12.32 -5.18
N VAL A 249 10.61 -12.00 -6.37
CA VAL A 249 10.64 -12.92 -7.51
C VAL A 249 12.09 -13.19 -7.85
N ILE A 250 12.50 -14.45 -7.84
CA ILE A 250 13.85 -14.83 -8.26
C ILE A 250 13.85 -14.94 -9.79
N GLU A 251 14.30 -13.91 -10.49
CA GLU A 251 14.30 -13.92 -11.96
C GLU A 251 15.25 -14.96 -12.55
N ARG A 252 16.37 -15.21 -11.89
CA ARG A 252 17.37 -16.21 -12.27
C ARG A 252 18.09 -16.74 -11.04
N TYR A 253 18.13 -18.07 -10.90
CA TYR A 253 18.86 -18.78 -9.86
C TYR A 253 19.85 -19.75 -10.53
N GLU A 254 21.12 -19.64 -10.16
CA GLU A 254 22.18 -20.52 -10.67
C GLU A 254 22.61 -21.53 -9.62
N ILE A 255 23.08 -22.71 -10.05
CA ILE A 255 23.50 -23.80 -9.16
C ILE A 255 24.59 -23.35 -8.17
N ASN A 256 25.47 -22.45 -8.62
CA ASN A 256 26.55 -21.91 -7.80
C ASN A 256 26.18 -20.57 -7.14
N SER A 257 24.91 -20.20 -7.12
CA SER A 257 24.46 -18.99 -6.42
C SER A 257 23.92 -19.32 -5.03
N SER A 258 23.94 -18.34 -4.15
CA SER A 258 23.30 -18.42 -2.85
C SER A 258 22.46 -17.18 -2.62
N ILE A 259 21.29 -17.41 -2.03
CA ILE A 259 20.37 -16.36 -1.63
C ILE A 259 20.25 -16.40 -0.12
N LEU A 260 20.13 -15.22 0.47
CA LEU A 260 19.85 -15.01 1.88
C LEU A 260 18.60 -14.14 1.99
N PHE A 261 17.65 -14.55 2.82
CA PHE A 261 16.50 -13.75 3.23
C PHE A 261 16.49 -13.63 4.75
N GLY A 262 16.37 -12.41 5.27
CA GLY A 262 16.31 -12.24 6.71
C GLY A 262 16.18 -10.79 7.16
N ILE A 263 16.53 -10.60 8.42
CA ILE A 263 16.60 -9.31 9.09
C ILE A 263 17.92 -9.14 9.81
N ILE A 264 18.29 -7.89 10.03
CA ILE A 264 19.41 -7.49 10.86
C ILE A 264 18.97 -6.32 11.75
N SER A 265 19.57 -6.17 12.93
CA SER A 265 19.32 -4.97 13.72
C SER A 265 20.09 -3.79 13.14
N GLU A 266 19.42 -2.65 13.01
CA GLU A 266 20.05 -1.38 12.61
C GLU A 266 21.14 -0.93 13.60
N LEU A 267 21.06 -1.38 14.86
CA LEU A 267 22.01 -1.00 15.90
C LEU A 267 23.37 -1.72 15.77
N THR A 268 23.51 -2.61 14.79
CA THR A 268 24.72 -3.41 14.57
C THR A 268 25.50 -2.84 13.39
N SER A 269 26.82 -2.73 13.51
CA SER A 269 27.67 -2.13 12.47
C SER A 269 27.51 -2.83 11.13
N SER A 270 27.25 -2.05 10.08
CA SER A 270 27.06 -2.52 8.70
C SER A 270 28.32 -3.10 8.05
N ASP A 271 29.48 -3.01 8.72
CA ASP A 271 30.78 -3.44 8.19
C ASP A 271 31.08 -4.93 8.41
N GLU A 272 30.27 -5.64 9.20
CA GLU A 272 30.47 -7.07 9.42
C GLU A 272 29.71 -7.90 8.40
N ASP A 273 30.39 -8.91 7.86
CA ASP A 273 29.79 -9.95 7.03
C ASP A 273 28.51 -10.48 7.69
N PRO A 274 27.34 -10.42 7.03
CA PRO A 274 26.07 -10.80 7.64
C PRO A 274 26.06 -12.22 8.22
N TYR A 275 26.92 -13.13 7.73
CA TYR A 275 27.08 -14.48 8.30
C TYR A 275 27.74 -14.49 9.68
N ARG A 276 28.49 -13.44 10.03
CA ARG A 276 29.17 -13.29 11.33
C ARG A 276 28.46 -12.30 12.24
N ASN A 277 27.54 -11.51 11.70
CA ASN A 277 26.82 -10.52 12.48
C ASN A 277 25.88 -11.22 13.47
N SER A 278 26.14 -11.01 14.77
CA SER A 278 25.39 -11.67 15.84
C SER A 278 23.90 -11.29 15.90
N SER A 279 23.48 -10.27 15.15
CA SER A 279 22.08 -9.84 15.07
C SER A 279 21.35 -10.39 13.83
N PHE A 280 22.02 -11.11 12.94
CA PHE A 280 21.37 -11.60 11.72
C PHE A 280 20.48 -12.82 11.99
N TYR A 281 19.24 -12.77 11.49
CA TYR A 281 18.29 -13.87 11.50
C TYR A 281 17.72 -14.08 10.12
N GLY A 282 17.73 -15.32 9.62
CA GLY A 282 17.22 -15.59 8.28
C GLY A 282 17.47 -16.98 7.77
N TRP A 283 17.19 -17.16 6.49
CA TRP A 283 17.34 -18.38 5.73
C TRP A 283 18.30 -18.17 4.57
N GLY A 284 19.10 -19.18 4.29
CA GLY A 284 20.00 -19.19 3.14
C GLY A 284 19.90 -20.48 2.34
N SER A 285 20.53 -20.49 1.18
CA SER A 285 20.67 -21.71 0.36
C SER A 285 21.31 -22.87 1.14
N ASN A 286 21.15 -24.10 0.64
CA ASN A 286 21.62 -25.35 1.28
C ASN A 286 20.98 -25.64 2.65
N ASP A 287 19.69 -25.33 2.82
CA ASP A 287 18.95 -25.61 4.07
C ASP A 287 19.57 -24.92 5.31
N LEU A 288 20.29 -23.82 5.10
CA LEU A 288 20.93 -23.06 6.18
C LEU A 288 19.95 -22.07 6.80
N VAL A 289 19.94 -22.04 8.12
CA VAL A 289 19.21 -21.06 8.92
C VAL A 289 20.18 -20.34 9.83
N TYR A 290 20.08 -19.03 9.90
CA TYR A 290 20.91 -18.19 10.75
C TYR A 290 20.10 -17.71 11.96
N LEU A 291 20.61 -17.96 13.17
CA LEU A 291 20.00 -17.54 14.43
C LEU A 291 20.97 -16.69 15.23
N GLY A 292 20.91 -15.37 15.03
CA GLY A 292 21.87 -14.43 15.62
C GLY A 292 23.28 -14.68 15.10
N GLY A 293 23.43 -14.73 13.78
CA GLY A 293 24.71 -14.97 13.09
C GLY A 293 25.27 -16.39 13.22
N LYS A 294 24.53 -17.34 13.81
CA LYS A 294 24.96 -18.74 13.91
C LYS A 294 24.21 -19.62 12.92
N GLU A 295 24.98 -20.26 12.04
CA GLU A 295 24.47 -21.23 11.06
C GLU A 295 23.93 -22.50 11.74
N LYS A 296 22.77 -22.94 11.26
CA LYS A 296 22.17 -24.22 11.60
C LYS A 296 21.59 -24.87 10.36
N LEU A 297 22.10 -26.04 10.03
CA LEU A 297 21.59 -26.86 8.93
C LEU A 297 20.25 -27.50 9.32
N ASN A 298 19.27 -27.46 8.43
CA ASN A 298 17.96 -28.13 8.58
C ASN A 298 17.16 -27.71 9.81
N TYR A 299 17.42 -26.52 10.37
CA TYR A 299 16.71 -26.03 11.55
C TYR A 299 15.21 -25.89 11.24
N ASN A 300 14.35 -26.35 12.17
CA ASN A 300 12.90 -26.37 11.98
C ASN A 300 12.43 -27.03 10.67
N LYS A 301 13.17 -28.03 10.17
CA LYS A 301 12.90 -28.73 8.91
C LYS A 301 12.93 -27.80 7.68
N TYR A 302 13.62 -26.67 7.79
CA TYR A 302 13.82 -25.78 6.66
C TYR A 302 14.48 -26.54 5.50
N ARG A 303 13.93 -26.33 4.31
CA ARG A 303 14.45 -26.84 3.04
C ARG A 303 14.50 -25.66 2.07
N SER A 304 15.69 -25.35 1.58
CA SER A 304 15.90 -24.33 0.56
C SER A 304 15.31 -24.83 -0.76
N ASP A 305 14.17 -24.28 -1.15
CA ASP A 305 13.49 -24.59 -2.42
C ASP A 305 13.62 -23.43 -3.44
N TYR A 306 14.68 -22.62 -3.30
CA TYR A 306 15.02 -21.54 -4.22
C TYR A 306 15.15 -22.01 -5.67
N GLN A 307 14.45 -21.33 -6.58
CA GLN A 307 14.42 -21.65 -8.00
C GLN A 307 14.13 -20.41 -8.85
N THR A 308 14.60 -20.45 -10.10
CA THR A 308 14.27 -19.47 -11.14
C THR A 308 12.75 -19.38 -11.33
N GLY A 309 12.22 -18.17 -11.32
CA GLY A 309 10.79 -17.86 -11.37
C GLY A 309 10.05 -18.03 -10.04
N GLY A 310 10.72 -18.48 -8.97
CA GLY A 310 10.10 -18.66 -7.66
C GLY A 310 9.65 -17.34 -7.02
N GLN A 311 8.50 -17.37 -6.35
CA GLN A 311 7.92 -16.23 -5.64
C GLN A 311 7.96 -16.47 -4.14
N TYR A 312 8.52 -15.51 -3.39
CA TYR A 312 8.75 -15.62 -1.96
C TYR A 312 8.16 -14.42 -1.23
N GLU A 313 7.40 -14.67 -0.16
CA GLU A 313 6.92 -13.64 0.76
C GLU A 313 7.76 -13.70 2.04
N LEU A 314 8.48 -12.61 2.35
CA LEU A 314 9.07 -12.37 3.66
C LEU A 314 8.11 -11.50 4.47
N THR A 315 7.67 -12.00 5.61
CA THR A 315 6.92 -11.22 6.60
C THR A 315 7.82 -10.92 7.79
N ILE A 316 7.91 -9.65 8.16
CA ILE A 316 8.57 -9.17 9.38
C ILE A 316 7.46 -8.73 10.34
N ASP A 317 7.28 -9.48 11.43
CA ASP A 317 6.29 -9.18 12.45
C ASP A 317 7.00 -8.69 13.71
N CYS A 318 7.05 -7.36 13.87
CA CYS A 318 7.72 -6.73 15.01
C CYS A 318 6.93 -6.93 16.30
N ASP A 319 5.59 -7.04 16.21
CA ASP A 319 4.73 -7.17 17.38
C ASP A 319 4.82 -8.58 17.97
N GLU A 320 4.85 -9.61 17.13
CA GLU A 320 5.05 -11.01 17.53
C GLU A 320 6.54 -11.42 17.62
N LYS A 321 7.46 -10.52 17.29
CA LYS A 321 8.91 -10.73 17.33
C LYS A 321 9.36 -11.94 16.51
N LYS A 322 8.85 -12.04 15.28
CA LYS A 322 9.14 -13.17 14.40
C LYS A 322 9.26 -12.73 12.94
N ILE A 323 9.92 -13.58 12.16
CA ILE A 323 9.93 -13.47 10.71
C ILE A 323 9.41 -14.76 10.10
N THR A 324 8.77 -14.64 8.94
CA THR A 324 8.22 -15.77 8.18
C THR A 324 8.66 -15.68 6.73
N LEU A 325 9.19 -16.75 6.17
CA LEU A 325 9.47 -16.88 4.74
C LEU A 325 8.52 -17.92 4.15
N LYS A 326 7.75 -17.53 3.14
CA LYS A 326 6.82 -18.41 2.44
C LYS A 326 7.19 -18.48 0.97
N ASN A 327 7.26 -19.69 0.42
CA ASN A 327 7.31 -19.91 -1.02
C ASN A 327 5.88 -20.06 -1.54
N GLU A 328 5.43 -19.14 -2.39
CA GLU A 328 4.07 -19.13 -2.90
C GLU A 328 3.77 -20.31 -3.83
N HIS A 329 4.79 -20.84 -4.51
CA HIS A 329 4.61 -21.97 -5.43
C HIS A 329 4.47 -23.30 -4.69
N THR A 330 5.32 -23.54 -3.68
CA THR A 330 5.29 -24.81 -2.91
C THR A 330 4.33 -24.74 -1.72
N SER A 331 3.80 -23.55 -1.41
CA SER A 331 3.04 -23.24 -0.19
C SER A 331 3.79 -23.58 1.12
N GLN A 332 5.10 -23.81 1.04
CA GLN A 332 5.92 -24.05 2.23
C GLN A 332 6.18 -22.74 2.94
N SER A 333 6.12 -22.77 4.26
CA SER A 333 6.31 -21.60 5.11
C SER A 333 7.20 -21.97 6.30
N TYR A 334 8.14 -21.08 6.59
CA TYR A 334 9.13 -21.24 7.64
C TYR A 334 9.09 -20.03 8.55
N GLU A 335 9.15 -20.26 9.86
CA GLU A 335 9.06 -19.20 10.86
C GLU A 335 10.28 -19.24 11.79
N LEU A 336 10.78 -18.05 12.13
CA LEU A 336 11.82 -17.82 13.13
C LEU A 336 11.35 -16.81 14.18
N THR A 337 11.37 -17.21 15.44
CA THR A 337 11.25 -16.29 16.58
C THR A 337 12.59 -15.59 16.81
N ILE A 338 12.53 -14.28 17.03
CA ILE A 338 13.72 -13.42 17.17
C ILE A 338 14.02 -13.16 18.65
N ASP A 339 15.26 -13.39 19.04
CA ASP A 339 15.78 -13.04 20.37
C ASP A 339 16.22 -11.57 20.35
N LEU A 340 15.41 -10.69 20.98
CA LEU A 340 15.69 -9.25 21.02
C LEU A 340 16.96 -8.89 21.78
N HIS A 341 17.54 -9.79 22.59
CA HIS A 341 18.85 -9.55 23.18
C HIS A 341 19.98 -9.64 22.15
N LYS A 342 19.76 -10.36 21.04
CA LYS A 342 20.74 -10.53 19.96
C LYS A 342 20.43 -9.66 18.76
N CYS A 343 19.15 -9.48 18.44
CA CYS A 343 18.67 -8.64 17.34
C CYS A 343 17.64 -7.63 17.86
N PRO A 344 18.09 -6.54 18.51
CA PRO A 344 17.18 -5.51 19.02
C PRO A 344 16.54 -4.71 17.88
N PHE A 345 15.42 -4.05 18.17
CA PHE A 345 14.83 -3.07 17.26
C PHE A 345 15.74 -1.84 17.10
N PRO A 346 15.63 -1.11 15.98
CA PRO A 346 14.76 -1.41 14.84
C PRO A 346 15.40 -2.43 13.89
N TRP A 347 14.58 -3.23 13.22
CA TRP A 347 15.03 -4.22 12.26
C TRP A 347 15.09 -3.65 10.85
N GLN A 348 16.03 -4.14 10.05
CA GLN A 348 16.12 -3.85 8.63
C GLN A 348 15.97 -5.15 7.87
N GLN A 349 15.26 -5.10 6.73
CA GLN A 349 15.25 -6.24 5.82
C GLN A 349 16.66 -6.44 5.26
N HIS A 350 17.07 -7.71 5.14
CA HIS A 350 18.37 -8.05 4.60
C HIS A 350 18.21 -9.20 3.61
N VAL A 351 18.35 -8.88 2.32
CA VAL A 351 18.29 -9.85 1.23
C VAL A 351 19.55 -9.73 0.41
N ARG A 352 20.24 -10.86 0.17
CA ARG A 352 21.50 -10.89 -0.56
C ARG A 352 21.52 -12.06 -1.54
N LEU A 353 22.06 -11.82 -2.73
CA LEU A 353 22.35 -12.83 -3.74
C LEU A 353 23.85 -12.75 -4.06
N TRP A 354 24.55 -13.87 -4.07
CA TRP A 354 25.96 -13.94 -4.47
C TRP A 354 26.29 -15.24 -5.17
N LEU A 355 27.39 -15.23 -5.93
CA LEU A 355 27.97 -16.43 -6.53
C LEU A 355 28.98 -17.04 -5.54
N ARG A 356 28.86 -18.34 -5.29
CA ARG A 356 29.90 -19.11 -4.60
C ARG A 356 31.12 -19.18 -5.50
N SER A 357 32.24 -18.67 -5.02
CA SER A 357 33.51 -18.93 -5.68
C SER A 357 33.90 -20.39 -5.45
N ASN A 358 34.44 -21.07 -6.47
CA ASN A 358 34.94 -22.45 -6.38
C ASN A 358 36.12 -22.63 -5.37
N SER A 359 36.45 -21.61 -4.57
CA SER A 359 37.51 -21.65 -3.58
C SER A 359 37.06 -22.08 -2.18
N GLU A 360 35.75 -22.07 -1.89
CA GLU A 360 35.22 -22.43 -0.56
C GLU A 360 35.02 -23.94 -0.33
N GLU A 361 34.93 -24.74 -1.40
CA GLU A 361 34.86 -26.22 -1.31
C GLU A 361 36.14 -26.89 -0.77
N LYS A 362 37.22 -26.15 -0.53
CA LYS A 362 38.47 -26.69 0.02
C LYS A 362 38.64 -26.55 1.54
N SER A 363 37.67 -26.00 2.27
CA SER A 363 37.81 -25.78 3.72
C SER A 363 37.10 -26.79 4.62
N HIS A 364 36.38 -27.77 4.05
CA HIS A 364 35.76 -28.85 4.80
C HIS A 364 36.09 -30.22 4.19
N TYR A 365 37.35 -30.63 4.37
CA TYR A 365 37.77 -32.02 4.45
C TYR A 365 38.77 -32.19 5.59
#